data_AF-A0A454CRA8-F1
#
_entry.id   AF-A0A454CRA8-F1
#
_cell.length_a   1.000
_cell.length_b   1.000
_cell.length_c   1.000
_cell.angle_alpha   90.00
_cell.angle_beta   90.00
_cell.angle_gamma   90.00
#
_symmetry.space_group_name_H-M   'P 1'
#
loop_
_entity.id
_entity.type
_entity.pdbx_description
1 polymer ?
#
loop_
_entity_poly.entity_id
_entity_poly.type
_entity_poly.pdbx_seq_one_letter_code
_entity_poly.pdbx_strand_id
1 'polypeptide(L)' 'MVMGLLPNTEVKVIRRAPMGDPLQVEVRGVSVALRETIAQNIEVERA' A
#
# COMPACT_ATOMS: atom_id res chain seq x y z
N MET A 1 -1.89 -13.60 10.39
CA MET A 1 -2.71 -13.49 9.16
C MET A 1 -3.75 -12.39 9.39
N VAL A 2 -4.15 -11.69 8.31
CA VAL A 2 -4.89 -10.40 8.22
C VAL A 2 -3.96 -9.17 8.16
N MET A 3 -3.60 -8.76 6.94
CA MET A 3 -2.97 -7.45 6.66
C MET A 3 -4.00 -6.31 6.42
N GLY A 4 -5.29 -6.54 6.72
CA GLY A 4 -6.33 -5.50 6.66
C GLY A 4 -6.69 -4.99 5.26
N LEU A 5 -5.96 -5.39 4.22
CA LEU A 5 -6.19 -5.04 2.81
C LEU A 5 -6.84 -6.23 2.09
N LEU A 6 -8.03 -6.00 1.55
CA LEU A 6 -8.77 -6.98 0.74
C LEU A 6 -8.68 -6.60 -0.74
N PRO A 7 -8.85 -7.56 -1.67
CA PRO A 7 -8.98 -7.25 -3.10
C PRO A 7 -10.06 -6.20 -3.36
N ASN A 8 -9.89 -5.41 -4.43
CA ASN A 8 -10.79 -4.33 -4.84
C ASN A 8 -10.94 -3.20 -3.79
N THR A 9 -9.95 -3.03 -2.92
CA THR A 9 -9.91 -1.89 -2.00
C THR A 9 -9.22 -0.71 -2.66
N GLU A 10 -9.88 0.45 -2.67
CA GLU A 10 -9.23 1.70 -3.10
C GLU A 10 -8.08 2.06 -2.15
N VAL A 11 -6.93 2.36 -2.74
CA VAL A 11 -5.73 2.76 -2.02
C VAL A 11 -5.18 4.04 -2.62
N LYS A 12 -4.71 4.94 -1.76
CA LYS A 12 -4.05 6.17 -2.18
C LYS A 12 -2.58 6.12 -1.81
N VAL A 13 -1.69 6.25 -2.80
CA VAL A 13 -0.26 6.37 -2.52
C VAL A 13 0.02 7.75 -1.92
N ILE A 14 0.59 7.78 -0.72
CA ILE A 14 0.91 9.03 -0.02
C ILE A 14 2.34 9.45 -0.33
N ARG A 15 3.30 8.55 -0.07
CA ARG A 15 4.72 8.79 -0.36
C ARG A 15 5.52 7.49 -0.32
N ARG A 16 6.70 7.52 -0.93
CA ARG A 16 7.74 6.51 -0.74
C ARG A 16 8.76 7.01 0.28
N ALA A 17 9.30 6.12 1.11
CA ALA A 17 10.39 6.49 2.01
C ALA A 17 11.60 7.02 1.21
N PRO A 18 12.42 7.93 1.78
CA PRO A 18 13.57 8.51 1.08
C PRO A 18 14.58 7.47 0.56
N MET A 19 14.69 6.33 1.25
CA MET A 19 15.60 5.22 0.90
C MET A 19 14.93 4.15 0.02
N GLY A 20 13.72 4.41 -0.49
CA GLY A 20 12.99 3.49 -1.37
C GLY A 20 11.95 2.61 -0.67
N ASP A 21 12.23 2.13 0.55
CA ASP A 21 11.34 1.28 1.35
C ASP A 21 11.13 1.86 2.76
N PRO A 22 9.91 1.86 3.33
CA PRO A 22 8.63 1.35 2.80
C PRO A 22 7.82 2.34 1.95
N LEU A 23 6.81 1.82 1.24
CA LEU A 23 5.78 2.59 0.56
C LEU A 23 4.64 2.93 1.55
N GLN A 24 4.31 4.21 1.67
CA GLN A 24 3.20 4.65 2.51
C GLN A 24 1.93 4.84 1.67
N VAL A 25 0.88 4.13 2.05
CA VAL A 25 -0.44 4.18 1.42
C VAL A 25 -1.51 4.54 2.44
N GLU A 26 -2.57 5.20 2.00
CA GLU A 26 -3.76 5.47 2.80
C GLU A 26 -4.91 4.61 2.30
N VAL A 27 -5.56 3.92 3.24
CA VAL A 27 -6.66 3.00 2.96
C VAL A 27 -7.76 3.25 3.98
N ARG A 28 -8.95 3.62 3.50
CA ARG A 28 -10.12 3.94 4.36
C ARG A 28 -9.79 4.96 5.47
N GLY A 29 -8.96 5.96 5.17
CA GLY A 29 -8.53 6.99 6.12
C GLY A 29 -7.45 6.55 7.12
N VAL A 30 -6.89 5.35 6.97
CA VAL A 30 -5.78 4.85 7.79
C VAL A 30 -4.50 4.79 6.97
N SER A 31 -3.42 5.35 7.51
CA SER A 31 -2.09 5.26 6.90
C SER A 31 -1.44 3.90 7.21
N VAL A 32 -1.06 3.16 6.17
CA VAL A 32 -0.36 1.88 6.25
C VAL A 32 1.00 1.99 5.57
N ALA A 33 2.04 1.49 6.23
CA ALA A 33 3.36 1.35 5.63
C ALA A 33 3.51 -0.08 5.09
N LEU A 34 3.66 -0.19 3.78
CA LEU A 34 3.83 -1.45 3.07
C LEU A 34 5.29 -1.62 2.67
N ARG A 35 5.90 -2.74 3.05
CA ARG A 35 7.24 -3.10 2.56
C ARG A 35 7.20 -3.34 1.06
N GLU A 36 8.27 -2.99 0.38
CA GLU A 36 8.43 -3.17 -1.07
C GLU A 36 8.24 -4.64 -1.47
N THR A 37 8.77 -5.58 -0.69
CA THR A 37 8.60 -7.02 -0.95
C THR A 37 7.14 -7.46 -0.96
N ILE A 38 6.27 -6.81 -0.18
CA ILE A 38 4.83 -7.09 -0.17
C ILE A 38 4.15 -6.33 -1.30
N ALA A 39 4.50 -5.05 -1.50
CA ALA A 39 3.95 -4.21 -2.56
C ALA A 39 4.13 -4.81 -3.96
N GLN A 40 5.27 -5.48 -4.20
CA GLN A 40 5.56 -6.18 -5.46
C GLN A 40 4.63 -7.36 -5.74
N ASN A 41 3.95 -7.90 -4.72
CA ASN A 41 2.99 -9.00 -4.84
C ASN A 41 1.53 -8.52 -4.93
N ILE A 42 1.28 -7.21 -5.04
CA ILE A 42 -0.06 -6.63 -5.12
C ILE A 42 -0.25 -6.02 -6.51
N GLU A 43 -1.24 -6.52 -7.24
CA GLU A 43 -1.70 -5.92 -8.49
C GLU A 43 -2.67 -4.78 -8.21
N VAL A 44 -2.51 -3.68 -8.94
CA VAL A 44 -3.36 -2.49 -8.82
C VAL A 44 -3.73 -1.98 -10.21
N GLU A 45 -4.94 -1.45 -10.34
CA GLU A 45 -5.43 -0.78 -11.54
C GLU A 45 -5.56 0.72 -11.27
N ARG A 46 -5.31 1.55 -12.28
CA ARG A 46 -5.56 2.99 -12.19
C ARG A 46 -7.04 3.24 -12.48
N ALA A 47 -7.71 3.98 -11.60
CA ALA A 47 -9.02 4.55 -11.88
C ALA A 47 -8.94 5.61 -12.98
#